data_AF-A0A8H5QLK8-F1
#
_entry.id   AF-A0A8H5QLK8-F1
#
_cell.length_a   1.000
_cell.length_b   1.000
_cell.length_c   1.000
_cell.angle_alpha   90.00
_cell.angle_beta   90.00
_cell.angle_gamma   90.00
#
_symmetry.space_group_name_H-M   'P 1'
#
loop_
_entity.id
_entity.type
_entity.pdbx_description
1 polymer ?
#
loop_
_entity_poly.entity_id
_entity_poly.type
_entity_poly.pdbx_seq_one_letter_code
_entity_poly.pdbx_strand_id
1 'polypeptide(L)'
;MSTTLVKSGTAAQQPAPKAAVPAIPLVNSPAALPASVAHQLLLAGLFYWRFDALVADPVSTLQTGLPVVAAIQAVYLILSLPPAGSSGSSKKPRPGEKKKSDGREAKAIPTAVISLLLALILTPALHLLLVLFGAPFLTHVPHTFLCCAHIAVLAIYPVFYVRGSDPVPLRAVVGVSAPFDQTFGGFVGTVVGAWLGAVPIPLDWDREWQKWPVTIVVGAYIGYIVGSQILGTVFFGKRWEVTPEIKEE
;
A
#
# COMPACT_ATOMS: atom_id res chain seq x y z
N MET A 1 -8.40 70.18 6.78
CA MET A 1 -8.88 68.80 7.00
C MET A 1 -8.68 68.05 5.71
N SER A 2 -7.66 67.19 5.64
CA SER A 2 -7.32 66.45 4.42
C SER A 2 -7.31 64.96 4.77
N THR A 3 -8.30 64.23 4.27
CA THR A 3 -8.48 62.79 4.47
C THR A 3 -7.55 62.02 3.55
N THR A 4 -6.58 61.31 4.11
CA THR A 4 -5.73 60.35 3.42
C THR A 4 -6.48 59.03 3.22
N LEU A 5 -6.81 58.72 1.97
CA LEU A 5 -7.28 57.40 1.53
C LEU A 5 -6.12 56.40 1.58
N VAL A 6 -6.16 55.46 2.53
CA VAL A 6 -5.26 54.30 2.55
C VAL A 6 -5.74 53.30 1.52
N LYS A 7 -4.96 53.14 0.45
CA LYS A 7 -5.12 52.11 -0.58
C LYS A 7 -4.94 50.74 0.06
N SER A 8 -6.03 49.99 0.21
CA SER A 8 -6.05 48.60 0.65
C SER A 8 -5.17 47.75 -0.28
N GLY A 9 -4.04 47.27 0.25
CA GLY A 9 -3.18 46.31 -0.43
C GLY A 9 -3.93 45.01 -0.67
N THR A 10 -3.89 44.52 -1.90
CA THR A 10 -4.25 43.14 -2.27
C THR A 10 -3.58 42.18 -1.30
N ALA A 11 -4.39 41.43 -0.53
CA ALA A 11 -3.91 40.37 0.33
C ALA A 11 -3.08 39.39 -0.53
N ALA A 12 -1.79 39.30 -0.22
CA ALA A 12 -0.93 38.29 -0.81
C ALA A 12 -1.51 36.92 -0.44
N GLN A 13 -2.01 36.20 -1.45
CA GLN A 13 -2.52 34.86 -1.28
C GLN A 13 -1.38 34.00 -0.74
N GLN A 14 -1.48 33.61 0.54
CA GLN A 14 -0.51 32.72 1.16
C GLN A 14 -0.43 31.45 0.30
N PRO A 15 0.78 31.04 -0.14
CA PRO A 15 0.91 29.81 -0.89
C PRO A 15 0.42 28.66 0.00
N ALA A 16 -0.51 27.85 -0.51
CA ALA A 16 -1.02 26.68 0.16
C ALA A 16 0.15 25.88 0.79
N PRO A 17 0.00 25.38 2.03
CA PRO A 17 1.06 24.64 2.70
C PRO A 17 1.50 23.49 1.80
N LYS A 18 2.80 23.47 1.44
CA LYS A 18 3.39 22.35 0.71
C LYS A 18 3.07 21.07 1.48
N ALA A 19 2.36 20.16 0.83
CA ALA A 19 2.04 18.85 1.36
C ALA A 19 3.25 18.20 2.06
N ALA A 20 3.08 17.81 3.32
CA ALA A 20 4.15 17.17 4.11
C ALA A 20 4.64 15.83 3.51
N VAL A 21 3.79 15.14 2.74
CA VAL A 21 4.09 13.86 2.09
C VAL A 21 3.63 13.90 0.63
N PRO A 22 4.50 13.70 -0.37
CA PRO A 22 4.11 13.64 -1.78
C PRO A 22 3.51 12.29 -2.19
N ALA A 23 2.72 12.29 -3.27
CA ALA A 23 2.29 11.06 -3.94
C ALA A 23 3.49 10.40 -4.62
N ILE A 24 3.53 9.07 -4.66
CA ILE A 24 4.64 8.33 -5.26
C ILE A 24 4.31 7.95 -6.72
N PRO A 25 4.90 8.62 -7.72
CA PRO A 25 4.69 8.24 -9.12
C PRO A 25 5.48 6.98 -9.48
N LEU A 26 5.03 6.29 -10.53
CA LEU A 26 5.85 5.31 -11.21
C LEU A 26 7.16 5.95 -11.69
N VAL A 27 8.22 5.15 -11.71
CA VAL A 27 9.52 5.63 -12.15
C VAL A 27 9.55 5.87 -13.66
N ASN A 28 10.38 6.83 -14.07
CA ASN A 28 10.57 7.16 -15.49
C ASN A 28 11.44 6.08 -16.17
N SER A 29 10.87 4.91 -16.39
CA SER A 29 11.45 3.78 -17.12
C SER A 29 10.40 3.17 -18.04
N PRO A 30 10.75 2.78 -19.28
CA PRO A 30 9.80 2.12 -20.19
C PRO A 30 9.24 0.80 -19.62
N ALA A 31 9.96 0.17 -18.68
CA ALA A 31 9.53 -1.06 -18.04
C ALA A 31 8.56 -0.85 -16.86
N ALA A 32 8.42 0.36 -16.32
CA ALA A 32 7.69 0.59 -15.06
C ALA A 32 6.18 0.31 -15.16
N LEU A 33 5.53 0.82 -16.20
CA LEU A 33 4.09 0.60 -16.41
C LEU A 33 3.80 -0.87 -16.79
N PRO A 34 4.50 -1.49 -17.76
CA PRO A 34 4.32 -2.91 -18.05
C PRO A 34 4.55 -3.81 -16.84
N ALA A 35 5.57 -3.54 -16.03
CA ALA A 35 5.84 -4.32 -14.81
C ALA A 35 4.72 -4.15 -13.77
N SER A 36 4.17 -2.93 -13.62
CA SER A 36 3.04 -2.69 -12.73
C SER A 36 1.77 -3.42 -13.18
N VAL A 37 1.47 -3.46 -14.49
CA VAL A 37 0.32 -4.21 -15.02
C VAL A 37 0.54 -5.71 -14.90
N ALA A 38 1.72 -6.20 -15.27
CA ALA A 38 2.08 -7.60 -15.18
C ALA A 38 1.98 -8.13 -13.75
N HIS A 39 2.44 -7.34 -12.76
CA HIS A 39 2.32 -7.67 -11.34
C HIS A 39 0.88 -7.95 -10.90
N GLN A 40 -0.07 -7.12 -11.32
CA GLN A 40 -1.49 -7.29 -10.97
C GLN A 40 -2.07 -8.56 -11.59
N LEU A 41 -1.76 -8.79 -12.87
CA LEU A 41 -2.19 -10.00 -13.59
C LEU A 41 -1.54 -11.27 -13.00
N LEU A 42 -0.28 -11.20 -12.59
CA LEU A 42 0.42 -12.31 -11.94
C LEU A 42 -0.18 -12.62 -10.57
N LEU A 43 -0.49 -11.60 -9.76
CA LEU A 43 -1.15 -11.82 -8.47
C LEU A 43 -2.56 -12.40 -8.65
N ALA A 44 -3.36 -11.84 -9.57
CA ALA A 44 -4.70 -12.33 -9.87
C ALA A 44 -4.67 -13.77 -10.41
N GLY A 45 -3.79 -14.05 -11.37
CA GLY A 45 -3.62 -15.35 -12.00
C GLY A 45 -3.10 -16.41 -11.02
N LEU A 46 -2.10 -16.08 -10.20
CA LEU A 46 -1.59 -16.96 -9.14
C LEU A 46 -2.68 -17.28 -8.12
N PHE A 47 -3.43 -16.25 -7.69
CA PHE A 47 -4.51 -16.44 -6.72
C PHE A 47 -5.62 -17.32 -7.28
N TYR A 48 -6.07 -17.05 -8.51
CA TYR A 48 -7.06 -17.87 -9.20
C TYR A 48 -6.60 -19.32 -9.34
N TRP A 49 -5.36 -19.54 -9.81
CA TRP A 49 -4.81 -20.88 -9.99
C TRP A 49 -4.66 -21.66 -8.68
N ARG A 50 -4.41 -20.98 -7.56
CA ARG A 50 -4.22 -21.60 -6.24
C ARG A 50 -5.49 -21.64 -5.39
N PHE A 51 -6.63 -21.14 -5.90
CA PHE A 51 -7.85 -20.99 -5.11
C PHE A 51 -8.36 -22.32 -4.55
N ASP A 52 -8.50 -23.36 -5.39
CA ASP A 52 -8.98 -24.66 -4.93
C ASP A 52 -8.04 -25.29 -3.87
N ALA A 53 -6.73 -25.10 -4.03
CA ALA A 53 -5.75 -25.53 -3.06
C ALA A 53 -5.81 -24.72 -1.75
N LEU A 54 -6.10 -23.42 -1.83
CA LEU A 54 -6.30 -22.56 -0.66
C LEU A 54 -7.54 -22.99 0.14
N VAL A 55 -8.60 -23.41 -0.55
CA VAL A 55 -9.82 -23.94 0.08
C VAL A 55 -9.55 -25.30 0.73
N ALA A 56 -8.84 -26.19 0.04
CA ALA A 56 -8.59 -27.55 0.52
C ALA A 56 -7.56 -27.63 1.66
N ASP A 57 -6.45 -26.89 1.56
CA ASP A 57 -5.39 -26.83 2.56
C ASP A 57 -4.81 -25.40 2.65
N PRO A 58 -5.39 -24.55 3.50
CA PRO A 58 -4.97 -23.15 3.60
C PRO A 58 -3.53 -22.99 4.10
N VAL A 59 -3.08 -23.83 5.03
CA VAL A 59 -1.75 -23.66 5.67
C VAL A 59 -0.65 -23.94 4.66
N SER A 60 -0.69 -25.10 4.00
CA SER A 60 0.32 -25.46 3.00
C SER A 60 0.29 -24.48 1.83
N THR A 61 -0.91 -24.07 1.39
CA THR A 61 -1.06 -23.16 0.25
C THR A 61 -0.52 -21.76 0.54
N LEU A 62 -0.80 -21.20 1.72
CA LEU A 62 -0.26 -19.90 2.12
C LEU A 62 1.25 -19.98 2.38
N GLN A 63 1.72 -21.02 3.06
CA GLN A 63 3.15 -21.18 3.35
C GLN A 63 3.99 -21.28 2.07
N THR A 64 3.55 -22.06 1.08
CA THR A 64 4.24 -22.19 -0.21
C THR A 64 4.04 -20.98 -1.12
N GLY A 65 2.90 -20.30 -1.01
CA GLY A 65 2.58 -19.10 -1.79
C GLY A 65 3.32 -17.85 -1.31
N LEU A 66 3.59 -17.72 -0.02
CA LEU A 66 4.22 -16.54 0.59
C LEU A 66 5.52 -16.10 -0.10
N PRO A 67 6.55 -16.97 -0.31
CA PRO A 67 7.77 -16.56 -1.00
C PRO A 67 7.54 -16.16 -2.46
N VAL A 68 6.59 -16.80 -3.15
CA VAL A 68 6.24 -16.47 -4.53
C VAL A 68 5.62 -15.08 -4.61
N VAL A 69 4.68 -14.78 -3.72
CA VAL A 69 4.00 -13.48 -3.64
C VAL A 69 4.99 -12.39 -3.25
N ALA A 70 5.89 -12.66 -2.28
CA ALA A 70 6.95 -11.73 -1.91
C ALA A 70 7.91 -11.44 -3.08
N ALA A 71 8.25 -12.44 -3.89
CA ALA A 71 9.07 -12.26 -5.08
C ALA A 71 8.35 -11.42 -6.15
N ILE A 72 7.07 -11.71 -6.43
CA ILE A 72 6.25 -10.92 -7.36
C ILE A 72 6.19 -9.45 -6.90
N GLN A 73 5.96 -9.21 -5.60
CA GLN A 73 5.98 -7.87 -5.02
C GLN A 73 7.36 -7.21 -5.16
N ALA A 74 8.45 -7.91 -4.82
CA ALA A 74 9.80 -7.36 -4.91
C ALA A 74 10.16 -6.92 -6.34
N VAL A 75 9.84 -7.75 -7.34
CA VAL A 75 10.07 -7.42 -8.76
C VAL A 75 9.28 -6.17 -9.16
N TYR A 76 8.00 -6.09 -8.79
CA TYR A 76 7.17 -4.91 -9.02
C TYR A 76 7.79 -3.65 -8.41
N LEU A 77 8.17 -3.70 -7.13
CA LEU A 77 8.71 -2.57 -6.39
C LEU A 77 10.02 -2.06 -7.02
N ILE A 78 10.95 -2.97 -7.32
CA ILE A 78 12.25 -2.65 -7.91
C ILE A 78 12.10 -2.01 -9.29
N LEU A 79 11.24 -2.57 -10.14
CA LEU A 79 11.07 -2.11 -11.52
C LEU A 79 10.22 -0.84 -11.63
N SER A 80 9.18 -0.72 -10.81
CA SER A 80 8.09 0.25 -11.03
C SER A 80 8.12 1.44 -10.07
N LEU A 81 8.71 1.30 -8.88
CA LEU A 81 8.65 2.32 -7.83
C LEU A 81 10.04 2.86 -7.43
N PRO A 82 10.12 4.09 -6.92
CA PRO A 82 11.36 4.64 -6.38
C PRO A 82 11.62 4.07 -4.96
N PRO A 83 12.84 3.58 -4.66
CA PRO A 83 13.17 3.16 -3.30
C PRO A 83 13.21 4.38 -2.37
N ALA A 84 12.87 4.17 -1.09
CA ALA A 84 12.90 5.19 -0.05
C ALA A 84 14.25 5.91 0.01
N GLY A 85 14.22 7.23 0.20
CA GLY A 85 15.42 8.07 0.21
C GLY A 85 16.07 8.26 -1.16
N SER A 86 15.51 7.72 -2.25
CA SER A 86 15.80 8.22 -3.59
C SER A 86 14.98 9.47 -3.86
N SER A 87 15.61 10.52 -4.40
CA SER A 87 14.93 11.74 -4.80
C SER A 87 14.03 11.45 -6.01
N GLY A 88 12.84 10.89 -5.78
CA GLY A 88 11.77 10.65 -6.74
C GLY A 88 11.11 11.95 -7.21
N SER A 89 11.92 12.96 -7.47
CA SER A 89 11.49 14.27 -7.92
C SER A 89 10.92 14.13 -9.33
N SER A 90 9.60 14.17 -9.43
CA SER A 90 8.79 14.47 -10.62
C SER A 90 9.06 15.86 -11.22
N LYS A 91 10.27 16.42 -11.03
CA LYS A 91 10.69 17.60 -11.77
C LYS A 91 10.91 17.17 -13.21
N LYS A 92 10.06 17.70 -14.11
CA LYS A 92 10.38 17.81 -15.54
C LYS A 92 11.85 18.24 -15.64
N PRO A 93 12.72 17.51 -16.34
CA PRO A 93 14.09 17.94 -16.54
C PRO A 93 14.04 19.35 -17.14
N ARG A 94 14.73 20.30 -16.51
CA ARG A 94 14.98 21.58 -17.19
C ARG A 94 15.84 21.26 -18.42
N PRO A 95 15.59 21.89 -19.58
CA PRO A 95 16.46 21.69 -20.75
C PRO A 95 17.92 21.92 -20.37
N GLY A 96 18.76 20.87 -20.44
CA GLY A 96 20.19 20.91 -20.09
C GLY A 96 20.62 20.20 -18.81
N GLU A 97 19.70 19.68 -17.98
CA GLU A 97 20.09 18.92 -16.77
C GLU A 97 20.49 17.48 -17.14
N LYS A 98 21.77 17.13 -16.96
CA LYS A 98 22.28 15.76 -17.21
C LYS A 98 21.48 14.77 -16.34
N LYS A 99 20.96 13.71 -16.98
CA LYS A 99 20.28 12.59 -16.33
C LYS A 99 21.21 12.04 -15.24
N LYS A 100 20.87 12.29 -13.97
CA LYS A 100 21.62 11.78 -12.81
C LYS A 100 21.32 10.28 -12.68
N SER A 101 22.02 9.46 -13.47
CA SER A 101 21.98 8.00 -13.36
C SER A 101 22.89 7.52 -12.23
N ASP A 102 22.61 6.31 -11.75
CA ASP A 102 23.51 5.41 -10.99
C ASP A 102 23.27 5.23 -9.48
N GLY A 103 22.48 6.08 -8.82
CA GLY A 103 22.22 5.88 -7.37
C GLY A 103 20.99 5.02 -7.04
N ARG A 104 20.05 4.83 -7.98
CA ARG A 104 18.75 4.21 -7.71
C ARG A 104 18.82 2.68 -7.70
N GLU A 105 19.40 2.11 -8.76
CA GLU A 105 19.50 0.64 -8.91
C GLU A 105 20.32 0.03 -7.76
N ALA A 106 21.41 0.69 -7.37
CA ALA A 106 22.24 0.30 -6.23
C ALA A 106 21.47 0.29 -4.89
N LYS A 107 20.43 1.11 -4.73
CA LYS A 107 19.61 1.18 -3.52
C LYS A 107 18.35 0.30 -3.58
N ALA A 108 17.86 -0.02 -4.79
CA ALA A 108 16.59 -0.70 -4.97
C ALA A 108 16.55 -2.09 -4.32
N ILE A 109 17.58 -2.92 -4.52
CA ILE A 109 17.63 -4.28 -3.97
C ILE A 109 17.78 -4.25 -2.44
N PRO A 110 18.76 -3.53 -1.84
CA PRO A 110 18.85 -3.45 -0.38
C PRO A 110 17.58 -2.91 0.27
N THR A 111 16.96 -1.87 -0.29
CA THR A 111 15.70 -1.33 0.21
C THR A 111 14.58 -2.37 0.12
N ALA A 112 14.46 -3.12 -0.98
CA ALA A 112 13.47 -4.20 -1.09
C ALA A 112 13.64 -5.26 0.01
N VAL A 113 14.87 -5.71 0.26
CA VAL A 113 15.15 -6.70 1.31
C VAL A 113 14.80 -6.15 2.69
N ILE A 114 15.28 -4.95 3.03
CA ILE A 114 15.02 -4.33 4.35
C ILE A 114 13.53 -4.09 4.55
N SER A 115 12.82 -3.56 3.54
CA SER A 115 11.38 -3.30 3.63
C SER A 115 10.56 -4.58 3.76
N LEU A 116 10.96 -5.68 3.11
CA LEU A 116 10.31 -6.98 3.28
C LEU A 116 10.50 -7.50 4.69
N LEU A 117 11.72 -7.43 5.23
CA LEU A 117 12.00 -7.84 6.61
C LEU A 117 11.20 -7.02 7.62
N LEU A 118 11.16 -5.69 7.46
CA LEU A 118 10.36 -4.81 8.32
C LEU A 118 8.87 -5.15 8.25
N ALA A 119 8.33 -5.43 7.05
CA ALA A 119 6.95 -5.85 6.90
C ALA A 119 6.67 -7.18 7.61
N LEU A 120 7.53 -8.19 7.43
CA LEU A 120 7.37 -9.49 8.06
C LEU A 120 7.51 -9.45 9.59
N ILE A 121 8.36 -8.56 10.12
CA ILE A 121 8.48 -8.32 11.57
C ILE A 121 7.16 -7.80 12.16
N LEU A 122 6.30 -7.13 11.38
CA LEU A 122 4.98 -6.68 11.84
C LEU A 122 3.90 -7.78 11.80
N THR A 123 4.20 -8.97 11.27
CA THR A 123 3.23 -10.09 11.21
C THR A 123 2.66 -10.48 12.58
N PRO A 124 3.44 -10.59 13.67
CA PRO A 124 2.89 -10.90 14.99
C PRO A 124 1.93 -9.80 15.50
N ALA A 125 2.23 -8.54 15.24
CA ALA A 125 1.34 -7.43 15.61
C ALA A 125 0.01 -7.49 14.84
N LEU A 126 0.06 -7.81 13.54
CA LEU A 126 -1.15 -8.06 12.74
C LEU A 126 -1.91 -9.29 13.23
N HIS A 127 -1.22 -10.37 13.63
CA HIS A 127 -1.84 -11.57 14.18
C HIS A 127 -2.63 -11.24 15.46
N LEU A 128 -2.01 -10.52 16.39
CA LEU A 128 -2.68 -10.04 17.59
C LEU A 128 -3.90 -9.17 17.24
N LEU A 129 -3.75 -8.27 16.27
CA LEU A 129 -4.85 -7.43 15.80
C LEU A 129 -6.02 -8.28 15.28
N LEU A 130 -5.77 -9.25 14.40
CA LEU A 130 -6.82 -10.13 13.87
C LEU A 130 -7.49 -10.95 14.98
N VAL A 131 -6.74 -11.45 15.96
CA VAL A 131 -7.30 -12.12 17.15
C VAL A 131 -8.22 -11.18 17.93
N LEU A 132 -7.83 -9.92 18.15
CA LEU A 132 -8.67 -8.92 18.80
C LEU A 132 -9.94 -8.60 18.01
N PHE A 133 -9.90 -8.74 16.68
CA PHE A 133 -11.06 -8.64 15.79
C PHE A 133 -11.85 -9.94 15.63
N GLY A 134 -11.56 -10.98 16.42
CA GLY A 134 -12.33 -12.22 16.47
C GLY A 134 -11.74 -13.41 15.74
N ALA A 135 -10.49 -13.34 15.27
CA ALA A 135 -9.79 -14.52 14.76
C ALA A 135 -9.56 -15.56 15.88
N PRO A 136 -9.54 -16.87 15.57
CA PRO A 136 -9.29 -17.89 16.57
C PRO A 136 -7.91 -17.72 17.26
N PHE A 137 -7.91 -17.64 18.60
CA PHE A 137 -6.70 -17.38 19.39
C PHE A 137 -5.82 -18.63 19.58
N LEU A 138 -6.42 -19.75 20.02
CA LEU A 138 -5.68 -20.98 20.34
C LEU A 138 -5.73 -22.02 19.22
N THR A 139 -6.81 -22.02 18.44
CA THR A 139 -6.97 -22.89 17.26
C THR A 139 -6.55 -22.13 16.01
N HIS A 140 -6.15 -22.83 14.94
CA HIS A 140 -5.85 -22.19 13.65
C HIS A 140 -4.73 -21.11 13.69
N VAL A 141 -3.87 -21.12 14.71
CA VAL A 141 -2.69 -20.23 14.82
C VAL A 141 -1.88 -20.14 13.51
N PRO A 142 -1.48 -21.25 12.84
CA PRO A 142 -0.73 -21.15 11.58
C PRO A 142 -1.55 -20.49 10.46
N HIS A 143 -2.87 -20.69 10.42
CA HIS A 143 -3.75 -20.08 9.43
C HIS A 143 -3.77 -18.55 9.58
N THR A 144 -4.01 -18.07 10.81
CA THR A 144 -4.04 -16.64 11.12
C THR A 144 -2.67 -16.00 10.89
N PHE A 145 -1.59 -16.65 11.33
CA PHE A 145 -0.23 -16.13 11.16
C PHE A 145 0.17 -16.01 9.69
N LEU A 146 -0.09 -17.03 8.87
CA LEU A 146 0.19 -16.99 7.44
C LEU A 146 -0.71 -15.98 6.72
N CYS A 147 -2.00 -15.89 7.07
CA CYS A 147 -2.89 -14.84 6.56
C CYS A 147 -2.32 -13.44 6.83
N CYS A 148 -1.86 -13.17 8.06
CA CYS A 148 -1.21 -11.90 8.41
C CYS A 148 0.09 -11.67 7.63
N ALA A 149 0.88 -12.72 7.36
CA ALA A 149 2.11 -12.60 6.59
C ALA A 149 1.81 -12.16 5.14
N HIS A 150 0.75 -12.71 4.53
CA HIS A 150 0.28 -12.27 3.22
C HIS A 150 -0.22 -10.81 3.26
N ILE A 151 -1.00 -10.42 4.27
CA ILE A 151 -1.45 -9.02 4.45
C ILE A 151 -0.23 -8.09 4.59
N ALA A 152 0.80 -8.48 5.36
CA ALA A 152 2.02 -7.69 5.49
C ALA A 152 2.76 -7.52 4.15
N VAL A 153 2.89 -8.59 3.37
CA VAL A 153 3.53 -8.55 2.04
C VAL A 153 2.73 -7.72 1.03
N LEU A 154 1.40 -7.71 1.11
CA LEU A 154 0.56 -6.91 0.21
C LEU A 154 0.48 -5.43 0.64
N ALA A 155 0.14 -5.17 1.90
CA ALA A 155 -0.19 -3.83 2.38
C ALA A 155 1.03 -3.05 2.89
N ILE A 156 1.91 -3.71 3.63
CA ILE A 156 2.96 -3.04 4.43
C ILE A 156 4.28 -2.96 3.65
N TYR A 157 4.65 -4.03 2.94
CA TYR A 157 5.91 -4.10 2.20
C TYR A 157 6.07 -2.99 1.15
N PRO A 158 5.09 -2.73 0.25
CA PRO A 158 5.19 -1.61 -0.70
C PRO A 158 5.35 -0.26 -0.02
N VAL A 159 4.66 -0.05 1.11
CA VAL A 159 4.70 1.21 1.87
C VAL A 159 6.11 1.46 2.42
N PHE A 160 6.71 0.47 3.10
CA PHE A 160 8.09 0.62 3.58
C PHE A 160 9.09 0.78 2.44
N TYR A 161 8.87 0.16 1.28
CA TYR A 161 9.78 0.27 0.14
C TYR A 161 9.89 1.71 -0.35
N VAL A 162 8.76 2.41 -0.51
CA VAL A 162 8.73 3.76 -1.09
C VAL A 162 8.91 4.88 -0.05
N ARG A 163 8.36 4.69 1.16
CA ARG A 163 8.31 5.72 2.20
C ARG A 163 9.35 5.51 3.30
N GLY A 164 9.99 4.34 3.35
CA GLY A 164 10.98 3.99 4.36
C GLY A 164 10.36 3.85 5.75
N SER A 165 11.19 3.99 6.78
CA SER A 165 10.80 3.92 8.20
C SER A 165 10.56 5.31 8.82
N ASP A 166 10.42 6.36 8.01
CA ASP A 166 10.16 7.71 8.52
C ASP A 166 8.74 7.77 9.15
N PRO A 167 8.60 8.18 10.42
CA PRO A 167 7.30 8.23 11.09
C PRO A 167 6.30 9.17 10.41
N VAL A 168 6.75 10.23 9.73
CA VAL A 168 5.83 11.22 9.10
C VAL A 168 4.98 10.58 7.99
N PRO A 169 5.56 10.00 6.92
CA PRO A 169 4.79 9.35 5.87
C PRO A 169 4.06 8.09 6.35
N LEU A 170 4.60 7.35 7.32
CA LEU A 170 3.94 6.16 7.87
C LEU A 170 2.67 6.53 8.66
N ARG A 171 2.72 7.57 9.49
CA ARG A 171 1.54 8.10 10.19
C ARG A 171 0.48 8.60 9.21
N ALA A 172 0.89 9.21 8.10
CA ALA A 172 -0.04 9.64 7.06
C ALA A 172 -0.77 8.45 6.40
N VAL A 173 -0.07 7.34 6.16
CA VAL A 173 -0.68 6.11 5.62
C VAL A 173 -1.66 5.49 6.62
N VAL A 174 -1.22 5.31 7.87
CA VAL A 174 -2.07 4.72 8.93
C VAL A 174 -3.27 5.60 9.23
N GLY A 175 -3.09 6.92 9.25
CA GLY A 175 -4.16 7.91 9.44
C GLY A 175 -4.97 8.22 8.19
N VAL A 176 -4.83 7.43 7.11
CA VAL A 176 -5.61 7.55 5.86
C VAL A 176 -5.56 8.97 5.25
N SER A 177 -4.47 9.71 5.48
CA SER A 177 -4.26 11.08 5.01
C SER A 177 -3.14 11.19 3.97
N ALA A 178 -2.47 10.07 3.68
CA ALA A 178 -1.48 10.00 2.61
C ALA A 178 -2.16 10.25 1.24
N PRO A 179 -1.44 10.90 0.31
CA PRO A 179 -1.94 11.08 -1.04
C PRO A 179 -2.13 9.74 -1.76
N PHE A 180 -3.07 9.73 -2.69
CA PHE A 180 -3.42 8.53 -3.44
C PHE A 180 -2.32 8.17 -4.44
N ASP A 181 -1.81 6.96 -4.27
CA ASP A 181 -0.88 6.29 -5.17
C ASP A 181 -1.07 4.77 -5.06
N GLN A 182 -0.35 3.99 -5.86
CA GLN A 182 -0.51 2.53 -5.89
C GLN A 182 -0.23 1.86 -4.54
N THR A 183 0.70 2.40 -3.74
CA THR A 183 1.09 1.80 -2.46
C THR A 183 0.07 2.09 -1.37
N PHE A 184 -0.43 3.32 -1.32
CA PHE A 184 -1.50 3.69 -0.41
C PHE A 184 -2.82 2.99 -0.79
N GLY A 185 -3.13 2.93 -2.08
CA GLY A 185 -4.28 2.19 -2.61
C GLY A 185 -4.23 0.71 -2.27
N GLY A 186 -3.07 0.08 -2.46
CA GLY A 186 -2.85 -1.31 -2.06
C GLY A 186 -3.02 -1.52 -0.57
N PHE A 187 -2.49 -0.62 0.27
CA PHE A 187 -2.64 -0.69 1.73
C PHE A 187 -4.11 -0.62 2.17
N VAL A 188 -4.82 0.45 1.79
CA VAL A 188 -6.24 0.64 2.15
C VAL A 188 -7.10 -0.47 1.56
N GLY A 189 -6.86 -0.82 0.29
CA GLY A 189 -7.56 -1.88 -0.41
C GLY A 189 -7.41 -3.23 0.27
N THR A 190 -6.20 -3.61 0.70
CA THR A 190 -5.97 -4.86 1.44
C THR A 190 -6.73 -4.89 2.75
N VAL A 191 -6.69 -3.79 3.52
CA VAL A 191 -7.37 -3.70 4.83
C VAL A 191 -8.89 -3.77 4.68
N VAL A 192 -9.46 -2.94 3.79
CA VAL A 192 -10.91 -2.94 3.52
C VAL A 192 -11.35 -4.28 2.93
N GLY A 193 -10.57 -4.83 2.01
CA GLY A 193 -10.83 -6.13 1.39
C GLY A 193 -10.83 -7.26 2.41
N ALA A 194 -9.82 -7.33 3.28
CA ALA A 194 -9.75 -8.32 4.36
C ALA A 194 -10.95 -8.19 5.32
N TRP A 195 -11.34 -6.96 5.66
CA TRP A 195 -12.50 -6.68 6.50
C TRP A 195 -13.81 -7.14 5.84
N LEU A 196 -14.03 -6.82 4.56
CA LEU A 196 -15.18 -7.31 3.79
C LEU A 196 -15.16 -8.83 3.65
N GLY A 197 -13.98 -9.44 3.56
CA GLY A 197 -13.78 -10.89 3.56
C GLY A 197 -14.23 -11.56 4.86
N ALA A 198 -14.41 -10.82 5.97
CA ALA A 198 -14.93 -11.40 7.21
C ALA A 198 -16.45 -11.58 7.17
N VAL A 199 -17.16 -10.82 6.33
CA VAL A 199 -18.64 -10.82 6.26
C VAL A 199 -19.25 -12.18 5.90
N PRO A 200 -18.69 -12.98 4.96
CA PRO A 200 -19.28 -14.28 4.63
C PRO A 200 -19.13 -15.35 5.72
N ILE A 201 -18.18 -15.19 6.65
CA ILE A 201 -17.89 -16.20 7.69
C ILE A 201 -19.11 -16.46 8.61
N PRO A 202 -19.75 -15.44 9.23
CA PRO A 202 -20.92 -15.66 10.08
C PRO A 202 -22.20 -16.02 9.32
N LEU A 203 -22.22 -15.86 7.99
CA LEU A 203 -23.36 -16.22 7.16
C LEU A 203 -23.48 -17.73 6.92
N ASP A 204 -22.38 -18.46 7.15
CA ASP A 204 -22.25 -19.92 7.23
C ASP A 204 -23.17 -20.67 6.25
N TRP A 205 -22.89 -20.49 4.95
CA TRP A 205 -23.55 -21.21 3.85
C TRP A 205 -23.09 -22.68 3.73
N ASP A 206 -22.48 -23.24 4.77
CA ASP A 206 -21.91 -24.60 4.82
C ASP A 206 -20.95 -24.88 3.65
N ARG A 207 -20.13 -23.89 3.26
CA ARG A 207 -19.16 -24.03 2.16
C ARG A 207 -17.73 -24.00 2.65
N GLU A 208 -16.91 -24.89 2.09
CA GLU A 208 -15.47 -24.98 2.38
C GLU A 208 -14.73 -23.65 2.18
N TRP A 209 -15.11 -22.88 1.15
CA TRP A 209 -14.48 -21.59 0.87
C TRP A 209 -14.75 -20.50 1.91
N GLN A 210 -15.76 -20.68 2.78
CA GLN A 210 -16.07 -19.73 3.87
C GLN A 210 -15.23 -19.93 5.12
N LYS A 211 -14.50 -21.05 5.22
CA LYS A 211 -13.70 -21.37 6.40
C LYS A 211 -12.57 -20.38 6.61
N TRP A 212 -12.24 -20.13 7.88
CA TRP A 212 -11.09 -19.30 8.24
C TRP A 212 -9.79 -19.91 7.70
N PRO A 213 -8.88 -19.13 7.06
CA PRO A 213 -8.91 -17.69 6.80
C PRO A 213 -9.24 -17.36 5.33
N VAL A 214 -9.82 -18.30 4.57
CA VAL A 214 -9.89 -18.28 3.10
C VAL A 214 -10.51 -16.97 2.58
N THR A 215 -11.68 -16.60 3.09
CA THR A 215 -12.40 -15.39 2.65
C THR A 215 -11.66 -14.08 2.98
N ILE A 216 -10.92 -14.06 4.10
CA ILE A 216 -10.07 -12.92 4.49
C ILE A 216 -8.94 -12.76 3.48
N VAL A 217 -8.28 -13.86 3.10
CA VAL A 217 -7.21 -13.84 2.09
C VAL A 217 -7.77 -13.44 0.74
N VAL A 218 -8.90 -13.99 0.30
CA VAL A 218 -9.60 -13.59 -0.94
C VAL A 218 -9.84 -12.08 -0.95
N GLY A 219 -10.45 -11.57 0.12
CA GLY A 219 -10.75 -10.15 0.27
C GLY A 219 -9.49 -9.29 0.23
N ALA A 220 -8.44 -9.69 0.94
CA ALA A 220 -7.15 -8.98 0.97
C ALA A 220 -6.52 -8.87 -0.43
N TYR A 221 -6.51 -9.95 -1.21
CA TYR A 221 -5.95 -9.96 -2.56
C TYR A 221 -6.76 -9.13 -3.54
N ILE A 222 -8.08 -9.33 -3.57
CA ILE A 222 -8.98 -8.56 -4.45
C ILE A 222 -8.90 -7.07 -4.08
N GLY A 223 -8.96 -6.76 -2.79
CA GLY A 223 -8.87 -5.41 -2.27
C GLY A 223 -7.55 -4.74 -2.62
N TYR A 224 -6.41 -5.44 -2.46
CA TYR A 224 -5.10 -4.93 -2.88
C TYR A 224 -5.07 -4.58 -4.38
N ILE A 225 -5.54 -5.49 -5.23
CA ILE A 225 -5.53 -5.32 -6.69
C ILE A 225 -6.39 -4.11 -7.09
N VAL A 226 -7.64 -4.08 -6.62
CA VAL A 226 -8.60 -3.02 -6.94
C VAL A 226 -8.13 -1.68 -6.37
N GLY A 227 -7.74 -1.66 -5.10
CA GLY A 227 -7.32 -0.43 -4.40
C GLY A 227 -6.06 0.17 -5.01
N SER A 228 -5.03 -0.65 -5.29
CA SER A 228 -3.79 -0.17 -5.92
C SER A 228 -4.03 0.39 -7.32
N GLN A 229 -4.92 -0.20 -8.10
CA GLN A 229 -5.29 0.31 -9.42
C GLN A 229 -6.09 1.60 -9.35
N ILE A 230 -7.20 1.61 -8.60
CA ILE A 230 -8.11 2.76 -8.57
C ILE A 230 -7.42 4.01 -8.00
N LEU A 231 -6.74 3.88 -6.86
CA LEU A 231 -6.08 5.03 -6.22
C LEU A 231 -4.75 5.38 -6.90
N GLY A 232 -4.08 4.39 -7.51
CA GLY A 232 -2.82 4.59 -8.22
C GLY A 232 -2.95 5.16 -9.63
N THR A 233 -4.13 5.12 -10.24
CA THR A 233 -4.37 5.60 -11.61
C THR A 233 -5.46 6.67 -11.66
N VAL A 234 -6.72 6.29 -11.42
CA VAL A 234 -7.90 7.15 -11.58
C VAL A 234 -7.89 8.34 -10.63
N PHE A 235 -7.49 8.11 -9.37
CA PHE A 235 -7.47 9.16 -8.35
C PHE A 235 -6.07 9.57 -7.92
N PHE A 236 -5.05 9.28 -8.74
CA PHE A 236 -3.66 9.56 -8.41
C PHE A 236 -3.44 11.02 -7.97
N GLY A 237 -2.72 11.20 -6.86
CA GLY A 237 -2.36 12.50 -6.31
C GLY A 237 -3.45 13.22 -5.52
N LYS A 238 -4.72 12.75 -5.57
CA LYS A 238 -5.79 13.26 -4.71
C LYS A 238 -5.56 12.88 -3.24
N ARG A 239 -6.31 13.52 -2.34
CA ARG A 239 -6.28 13.30 -0.90
C ARG A 239 -7.69 13.30 -0.35
N TRP A 240 -7.86 12.70 0.82
CA TRP A 240 -9.02 12.99 1.66
C TRP A 240 -8.92 14.44 2.12
N GLU A 241 -9.94 15.24 1.84
CA GLU A 241 -10.06 16.59 2.38
C GLU A 241 -10.40 16.48 3.86
N VAL A 242 -9.39 16.59 4.72
CA VAL A 242 -9.64 16.82 6.15
C VAL A 242 -9.91 18.31 6.29
N THR A 243 -11.18 18.70 6.28
CA THR A 243 -11.56 20.07 6.64
C THR A 243 -11.13 20.27 8.10
N PRO A 244 -10.21 21.19 8.41
CA PRO A 244 -9.95 21.51 9.81
C PRO A 244 -11.20 22.18 10.35
N GLU A 245 -11.86 21.56 11.34
CA GLU A 245 -12.80 22.29 12.19
C GLU A 245 -12.04 23.46 12.79
N ILE A 246 -12.32 24.66 12.30
CA ILE A 246 -11.98 25.89 13.00
C ILE A 246 -12.87 25.85 14.24
N LYS A 247 -12.31 25.46 15.39
CA LYS A 247 -12.89 25.80 16.68
C LYS A 247 -12.84 27.33 16.78
N GLU A 248 -13.92 27.97 16.39
CA GLU A 248 -14.22 29.30 16.92
C GLU A 248 -14.46 29.15 18.43
N GLU A 249 -13.76 29.96 19.19
CA GLU A 249 -13.66 29.94 20.66
C GLU A 249 -15.01 30.11 21.37
#